data_AF-A0ABD2S152-F1
#
_entry.id   AF-A0ABD2S152-F1
#
_cell.length_a   1.000
_cell.length_b   1.000
_cell.length_c   1.000
_cell.angle_alpha   90.00
_cell.angle_beta   90.00
_cell.angle_gamma   90.00
#
_symmetry.space_group_name_H-M   'P 1'
#
loop_
_entity.id
_entity.type
_entity.pdbx_description
1 polymer ?
#
loop_
_entity_poly.entity_id
_entity_poly.type
_entity_poly.pdbx_seq_one_letter_code
_entity_poly.pdbx_strand_id
1 'polypeptide(L)'
;RNKKIKILFNRFLEMSNNLPPLPIFKHHKWAAQLIKHLHGGNNRDKVLKQLNNLIIEQSSEAMRINLGFHLWNSSLTTTTLLQEVVAAYAKFEVSTLNMTESLRVCNALTVWQCMASYPDGRRGLVKG
;
A
#
# COMPACT_ATOMS: atom_id res chain seq x y z
N ARG A 1 -32.91 -12.58 7.50
CA ARG A 1 -31.49 -13.00 7.33
C ARG A 1 -30.47 -11.87 7.57
N ASN A 2 -30.81 -10.58 7.37
CA ASN A 2 -29.85 -9.45 7.51
C ASN A 2 -29.73 -8.77 8.89
N LYS A 3 -30.68 -8.96 9.82
CA LYS A 3 -30.61 -8.31 11.14
C LYS A 3 -29.51 -8.91 12.05
N LYS A 4 -29.31 -10.22 12.02
CA LYS A 4 -28.27 -10.90 12.80
C LYS A 4 -26.85 -10.49 12.37
N ILE A 5 -26.61 -10.33 11.07
CA ILE A 5 -25.33 -9.87 10.53
C ILE A 5 -25.07 -8.41 10.92
N LYS A 6 -26.09 -7.55 10.85
CA LYS A 6 -25.98 -6.14 11.27
C LYS A 6 -25.71 -5.99 12.77
N ILE A 7 -26.32 -6.85 13.59
CA ILE A 7 -26.07 -6.90 15.04
C ILE A 7 -24.65 -7.42 15.34
N LEU A 8 -24.19 -8.44 14.63
CA LEU A 8 -22.81 -8.95 14.79
C LEU A 8 -21.77 -7.92 14.33
N PHE A 9 -22.04 -7.18 13.26
CA PHE A 9 -21.19 -6.09 12.78
C PHE A 9 -21.16 -4.91 13.76
N ASN A 10 -22.32 -4.52 14.30
CA ASN A 10 -22.40 -3.46 15.30
C ASN A 10 -21.75 -3.88 16.63
N ARG A 11 -21.91 -5.13 17.08
CA ARG A 11 -21.17 -5.67 18.23
C ARG A 11 -19.67 -5.73 17.98
N PHE A 12 -19.24 -6.07 16.77
CA PHE A 12 -17.84 -6.06 16.38
C PHE A 12 -17.26 -4.62 16.40
N LEU A 13 -18.02 -3.63 15.95
CA LEU A 13 -17.67 -2.21 16.06
C LEU A 13 -17.63 -1.72 17.52
N GLU A 14 -18.60 -2.11 18.35
CA GLU A 14 -18.61 -1.78 19.79
C GLU A 14 -17.46 -2.45 20.56
N MET A 15 -17.05 -3.66 20.16
CA MET A 15 -15.88 -4.34 20.68
C MET A 15 -14.57 -3.70 20.19
N SER A 16 -14.54 -3.20 18.95
CA SER A 16 -13.41 -2.42 18.40
C SER A 16 -13.25 -1.07 19.09
N ASN A 17 -14.34 -0.44 19.50
CA ASN A 17 -14.34 0.89 20.13
C ASN A 17 -14.02 0.84 21.64
N ASN A 18 -14.09 -0.34 22.27
CA ASN A 18 -13.81 -0.52 23.70
C ASN A 18 -12.55 -1.37 23.97
N LEU A 19 -11.80 -1.77 22.93
CA LEU A 19 -10.48 -2.33 23.13
C LEU A 19 -9.51 -1.18 23.45
N PRO A 20 -8.62 -1.30 24.46
CA PRO A 20 -7.51 -0.37 24.56
C PRO A 20 -6.79 -0.37 23.21
N PRO A 21 -6.37 0.79 22.68
CA PRO A 21 -5.73 0.86 21.38
C PRO A 21 -4.60 -0.17 21.34
N LEU A 22 -4.77 -1.20 20.52
CA LEU A 22 -3.70 -2.17 20.31
C LEU A 22 -2.49 -1.38 19.80
N PRO A 23 -1.30 -1.64 20.31
CA PRO A 23 -0.15 -0.79 20.06
C PRO A 23 0.15 -0.78 18.56
N ILE A 24 -0.15 0.37 17.96
CA ILE A 24 0.23 0.85 16.63
C ILE A 24 1.67 0.41 16.25
N PHE A 25 2.53 0.25 17.24
CA PHE A 25 3.94 -0.10 17.21
C PHE A 25 4.36 -1.43 16.54
N LYS A 26 3.51 -2.45 16.38
CA LYS A 26 3.96 -3.71 15.73
C LYS A 26 4.03 -3.63 14.20
N HIS A 27 3.15 -2.88 13.55
CA HIS A 27 3.10 -2.82 12.07
C HIS A 27 4.13 -1.84 11.47
N HIS A 28 4.52 -0.79 12.19
CA HIS A 28 5.51 0.19 11.71
C HIS A 28 6.89 -0.41 11.40
N LYS A 29 7.38 -1.34 12.23
CA LYS A 29 8.67 -1.99 11.99
C LYS A 29 8.66 -2.86 10.73
N TRP A 30 7.52 -3.48 10.41
CA TRP A 30 7.41 -4.30 9.21
C TRP A 30 7.32 -3.43 7.95
N ALA A 31 6.48 -2.40 7.95
CA ALA A 31 6.37 -1.47 6.83
C ALA A 31 7.72 -0.81 6.52
N ALA A 32 8.46 -0.35 7.54
CA ALA A 32 9.78 0.23 7.37
C ALA A 32 10.80 -0.76 6.75
N GLN A 33 10.76 -2.05 7.13
CA GLN A 33 11.63 -3.05 6.53
C GLN A 33 11.28 -3.33 5.07
N LEU A 34 9.99 -3.47 4.73
CA LEU A 34 9.56 -3.63 3.34
C LEU A 34 9.97 -2.43 2.48
N ILE A 35 9.77 -1.22 3.00
CA ILE A 35 10.16 0.01 2.33
C ILE A 35 11.67 0.06 2.08
N LYS A 36 12.50 -0.31 3.07
CA LYS A 36 13.95 -0.42 2.91
C LYS A 36 14.33 -1.43 1.80
N HIS A 37 13.64 -2.57 1.74
CA HIS A 37 13.90 -3.59 0.74
C HIS A 37 13.39 -3.23 -0.66
N LEU A 38 12.42 -2.31 -0.77
CA LEU A 38 11.91 -1.82 -2.05
C LEU A 38 13.02 -1.18 -2.90
N HIS A 39 13.96 -0.50 -2.25
CA HIS A 39 15.09 0.18 -2.90
C HIS A 39 16.20 -0.78 -3.34
N GLY A 40 16.29 -1.98 -2.76
CA GLY A 40 17.42 -2.92 -2.90
C GLY A 40 17.50 -3.73 -4.20
N GLY A 41 16.73 -3.41 -5.23
CA GLY A 41 16.83 -3.97 -6.59
C GLY A 41 16.39 -5.44 -6.76
N ASN A 42 17.04 -6.38 -6.08
CA ASN A 42 16.95 -7.82 -6.38
C ASN A 42 15.65 -8.51 -5.92
N ASN A 43 14.82 -7.87 -5.09
CA ASN A 43 13.60 -8.47 -4.55
C ASN A 43 12.36 -7.58 -4.73
N ARG A 44 12.41 -6.60 -5.64
CA ARG A 44 11.40 -5.55 -5.74
C ARG A 44 9.99 -6.07 -6.01
N ASP A 45 9.84 -7.03 -6.92
CA ASP A 45 8.55 -7.67 -7.21
C ASP A 45 7.92 -8.33 -5.97
N LYS A 46 8.73 -9.10 -5.24
CA LYS A 46 8.31 -9.76 -4.00
C LYS A 46 7.90 -8.75 -2.93
N VAL A 47 8.66 -7.67 -2.77
CA VAL A 47 8.37 -6.59 -1.81
C VAL A 47 7.08 -5.85 -2.19
N LEU A 48 6.89 -5.53 -3.47
CA LEU A 48 5.67 -4.89 -3.96
C LEU A 48 4.44 -5.76 -3.73
N LYS A 49 4.54 -7.07 -3.98
CA LYS A 49 3.46 -8.02 -3.67
C LYS A 49 3.14 -8.07 -2.18
N GLN A 50 4.16 -8.08 -1.32
CA GLN A 50 3.97 -8.05 0.14
C GLN A 50 3.33 -6.75 0.62
N LEU A 51 3.74 -5.61 0.07
CA LEU A 51 3.11 -4.32 0.35
C LEU A 51 1.66 -4.27 -0.12
N ASN A 52 1.35 -4.79 -1.31
CA ASN A 52 -0.02 -4.87 -1.82
C ASN A 52 -0.92 -5.71 -0.89
N ASN A 53 -0.46 -6.89 -0.50
CA ASN A 53 -1.20 -7.74 0.45
C ASN A 53 -1.43 -7.01 1.78
N LEU A 54 -0.41 -6.33 2.31
CA LEU A 54 -0.55 -5.55 3.53
C LEU A 54 -1.62 -4.47 3.38
N ILE A 55 -1.61 -3.71 2.27
CA ILE A 55 -2.60 -2.65 2.00
C ILE A 55 -4.03 -3.23 1.98
N ILE A 56 -4.22 -4.39 1.36
CA ILE A 56 -5.53 -5.08 1.29
C ILE A 56 -5.98 -5.58 2.67
N GLU A 57 -5.05 -6.10 3.47
CA GLU A 57 -5.32 -6.60 4.83
C GLU A 57 -5.64 -5.46 5.83
N GLN A 58 -5.13 -4.25 5.59
CA GLN A 58 -5.47 -3.07 6.40
C GLN A 58 -6.92 -2.61 6.12
N SER A 59 -7.85 -3.09 6.95
CA SER A 59 -9.28 -2.79 6.82
C SER A 59 -9.64 -1.35 7.21
N SER A 60 -8.94 -0.76 8.17
CA SER A 60 -9.19 0.60 8.64
C SER A 60 -8.57 1.66 7.73
N GLU A 61 -9.35 2.70 7.42
CA GLU A 61 -8.88 3.89 6.69
C GLU A 61 -7.71 4.58 7.41
N ALA A 62 -7.76 4.68 8.74
CA ALA A 62 -6.68 5.28 9.52
C ALA A 62 -5.35 4.52 9.36
N MET A 63 -5.41 3.19 9.28
CA MET A 63 -4.22 2.35 9.06
C MET A 63 -3.65 2.53 7.64
N ARG A 64 -4.52 2.65 6.62
CA ARG A 64 -4.09 2.94 5.25
C ARG A 64 -3.44 4.32 5.12
N ILE A 65 -4.01 5.34 5.76
CA ILE A 65 -3.45 6.70 5.80
C ILE A 65 -2.07 6.70 6.48
N ASN A 66 -1.94 5.97 7.60
CA ASN A 66 -0.68 5.86 8.32
C ASN A 66 0.42 5.17 7.48
N LEU A 67 0.08 4.07 6.79
CA LEU A 67 1.01 3.43 5.86
C LEU A 67 1.38 4.37 4.70
N GLY A 68 0.40 5.09 4.15
CA GLY A 68 0.62 6.13 3.13
C GLY A 68 1.60 7.21 3.57
N PHE A 69 1.48 7.69 4.83
CA PHE A 69 2.44 8.62 5.44
C PHE A 69 3.87 8.07 5.45
N HIS A 70 4.06 6.81 5.84
CA HIS A 70 5.40 6.20 5.87
C HIS A 70 5.98 5.97 4.47
N LEU A 71 5.15 5.55 3.52
CA LEU A 71 5.57 5.38 2.13
C LEU A 71 5.99 6.71 1.51
N TRP A 72 5.21 7.78 1.77
CA TRP A 72 5.49 9.13 1.27
C TRP A 72 6.78 9.72 1.84
N ASN A 73 6.99 9.61 3.15
CA ASN A 73 8.16 10.18 3.81
C ASN A 73 9.43 9.33 3.66
N SER A 74 9.35 8.17 3.01
CA SER A 74 10.52 7.38 2.68
C SER A 74 11.20 7.90 1.42
N SER A 75 12.49 8.21 1.54
CA SER A 75 13.35 8.54 0.40
C SER A 75 13.24 7.46 -0.69
N LEU A 76 13.28 7.85 -1.96
CA LEU A 76 13.30 6.96 -3.13
C LEU A 76 12.05 6.12 -3.40
N THR A 77 11.04 6.07 -2.51
CA THR A 77 9.81 5.30 -2.76
C THR A 77 9.11 5.78 -4.02
N THR A 78 8.82 7.08 -4.12
CA THR A 78 8.20 7.68 -5.31
C THR A 78 9.00 7.41 -6.57
N THR A 79 10.33 7.61 -6.52
CA THR A 79 11.23 7.33 -7.65
C THR A 79 11.19 5.86 -8.06
N THR A 80 11.17 4.95 -7.09
CA THR A 80 11.12 3.50 -7.34
C THR A 80 9.80 3.11 -7.99
N LEU A 81 8.66 3.62 -7.50
CA LEU A 81 7.35 3.35 -8.10
C LEU A 81 7.25 3.91 -9.53
N LEU A 82 7.81 5.09 -9.77
CA LEU A 82 7.87 5.68 -11.11
C LEU A 82 8.69 4.81 -12.08
N GLN A 83 9.82 4.26 -11.63
CA GLN A 83 10.62 3.33 -12.44
C GLN A 83 9.82 2.10 -12.86
N GLU A 84 8.95 1.56 -11.99
CA GLU A 84 8.09 0.42 -12.33
C GLU A 84 7.09 0.75 -13.44
N VAL A 85 6.50 1.95 -13.40
CA VAL A 85 5.56 2.40 -14.44
C VAL A 85 6.29 2.66 -15.75
N VAL A 86 7.44 3.36 -15.72
CA VAL A 86 8.25 3.63 -16.92
C VAL A 86 8.72 2.34 -17.58
N ALA A 87 9.19 1.36 -16.79
CA ALA A 87 9.63 0.06 -17.30
C ALA A 87 8.48 -0.74 -17.94
N ALA A 88 7.27 -0.66 -17.38
CA ALA A 88 6.10 -1.29 -17.96
C ALA A 88 5.66 -0.60 -19.25
N TYR A 89 5.68 0.74 -19.29
CA TYR A 89 5.30 1.50 -20.48
C TYR A 89 6.19 1.18 -21.69
N ALA A 90 7.51 1.11 -21.50
CA ALA A 90 8.44 0.76 -22.56
C ALA A 90 8.13 -0.62 -23.20
N LYS A 91 7.68 -1.59 -22.39
CA LYS A 91 7.30 -2.93 -22.89
C LYS A 91 5.91 -2.96 -23.50
N PHE A 92 5.01 -2.15 -22.97
CA PHE A 92 3.66 -1.97 -23.52
C PHE A 92 3.72 -1.37 -24.94
N GLU A 93 4.56 -0.35 -25.15
CA GLU A 93 4.74 0.31 -26.45
C GLU A 93 5.11 -0.67 -27.57
N VAL A 94 5.97 -1.64 -27.27
CA VAL A 94 6.40 -2.67 -28.23
C VAL A 94 5.58 -3.97 -28.16
N SER A 95 4.46 -3.99 -27.42
CA SER A 95 3.58 -5.16 -27.25
C SER A 95 4.26 -6.41 -26.66
N THR A 96 5.27 -6.23 -25.80
CA THR A 96 6.01 -7.34 -25.16
C THR A 96 5.70 -7.50 -23.67
N LEU A 97 4.79 -6.68 -23.13
CA LEU A 97 4.40 -6.72 -21.72
C LEU A 97 3.72 -8.05 -21.37
N ASN A 98 4.33 -8.81 -20.46
CA ASN A 98 3.78 -10.10 -20.03
C ASN A 98 2.96 -9.99 -18.72
N MET A 99 2.34 -11.10 -18.33
CA MET A 99 1.48 -11.17 -17.14
C MET A 99 2.24 -10.84 -15.85
N THR A 100 3.46 -11.34 -15.69
CA THR A 100 4.28 -11.10 -14.50
C THR A 100 4.63 -9.61 -14.36
N GLU A 101 4.98 -8.96 -15.46
CA GLU A 101 5.28 -7.53 -15.49
C GLU A 101 4.04 -6.68 -15.23
N SER A 102 2.89 -7.10 -15.78
CA SER A 102 1.60 -6.46 -15.55
C SER A 102 1.20 -6.52 -14.07
N LEU A 103 1.36 -7.68 -13.43
CA LEU A 103 1.12 -7.83 -11.99
C LEU A 103 2.07 -6.98 -11.16
N ARG A 104 3.35 -6.90 -11.56
CA ARG A 104 4.35 -6.09 -10.87
C ARG A 104 4.01 -4.60 -10.90
N VAL A 105 3.67 -4.05 -12.07
CA VAL A 105 3.25 -2.64 -12.19
C VAL A 105 1.92 -2.38 -11.49
N CYS A 106 0.96 -3.32 -11.52
CA CYS A 106 -0.28 -3.22 -10.74
C CYS A 106 -0.01 -3.16 -9.23
N ASN A 107 0.89 -4.01 -8.70
CA ASN A 107 1.28 -3.95 -7.30
C ASN A 107 1.91 -2.59 -6.95
N ALA A 108 2.75 -2.04 -7.83
CA ALA A 108 3.32 -0.69 -7.67
C ALA A 108 2.24 0.39 -7.65
N LEU A 109 1.23 0.32 -8.53
CA LEU A 109 0.10 1.24 -8.55
C LEU A 109 -0.75 1.17 -7.27
N THR A 110 -0.96 -0.01 -6.69
CA THR A 110 -1.66 -0.12 -5.40
C THR A 110 -0.90 0.59 -4.28
N VAL A 111 0.44 0.45 -4.24
CA VAL A 111 1.28 1.19 -3.28
C VAL A 111 1.17 2.69 -3.50
N TRP A 112 1.15 3.13 -4.76
CA TRP A 112 0.97 4.53 -5.12
C TRP A 112 -0.39 5.09 -4.69
N GLN A 113 -1.47 4.31 -4.86
CA GLN A 113 -2.81 4.66 -4.37
C GLN A 113 -2.85 4.77 -2.85
N CYS A 114 -2.13 3.88 -2.13
CA CYS A 114 -1.99 3.99 -0.68
C CYS A 114 -1.27 5.29 -0.27
N MET A 115 -0.21 5.69 -0.98
CA MET A 115 0.44 6.99 -0.76
C MET A 115 -0.54 8.17 -1.00
N ALA A 116 -1.39 8.08 -2.02
CA ALA A 116 -2.41 9.09 -2.33
C ALA A 116 -3.60 9.10 -1.34
N SER A 117 -3.72 8.09 -0.47
CA SER A 117 -4.68 8.12 0.64
C SER A 117 -4.25 9.09 1.75
N TYR A 118 -2.95 9.34 1.89
CA TYR A 118 -2.40 10.34 2.82
C TYR A 118 -2.54 11.76 2.23
N PRO A 119 -3.15 12.73 2.94
CA PRO A 119 -3.48 14.05 2.37
C PRO A 119 -2.30 14.84 1.79
N ASP A 120 -1.13 14.87 2.45
CA ASP A 120 0.04 15.56 1.88
C ASP A 120 0.63 14.79 0.71
N GLY A 121 0.62 13.46 0.78
CA GLY A 121 1.03 12.60 -0.33
C GLY A 121 0.18 12.85 -1.57
N ARG A 122 -1.14 12.94 -1.42
CA ARG A 122 -2.06 13.32 -2.51
C ARG A 122 -1.72 14.68 -3.09
N ARG A 123 -1.53 15.69 -2.23
CA ARG A 123 -1.20 17.06 -2.67
C ARG A 123 0.13 17.11 -3.40
N GLY A 124 1.14 16.40 -2.92
CA GLY A 124 2.45 16.33 -3.58
C GLY A 124 2.38 15.65 -4.94
N LEU A 125 1.63 14.56 -5.07
CA LEU A 125 1.46 13.82 -6.33
C LEU A 125 0.71 14.60 -7.41
N VAL A 126 -0.26 15.43 -7.04
CA VAL A 126 -1.07 16.20 -8.00
C VAL A 126 -0.39 17.51 -8.42
N LYS A 127 0.56 18.01 -7.62
CA LYS A 127 1.26 19.28 -7.87
C LYS A 127 2.61 19.12 -8.59
N GLY A 128 3.15 17.90 -8.67
CA GLY A 128 4.38 17.59 -9.41
C GLY A 128 4.13 17.49 -10.90
#